data_AF-A0A7R6PM37-F1
#
_entry.id   AF-A0A7R6PM37-F1
#
_cell.length_a   1.000
_cell.length_b   1.000
_cell.length_c   1.000
_cell.angle_alpha   90.00
_cell.angle_beta   90.00
_cell.angle_gamma   90.00
#
_symmetry.space_group_name_H-M   'P 1'
#
loop_
_entity.id
_entity.type
_entity.pdbx_description
1 polymer ?
#
loop_
_entity_poly.entity_id
_entity_poly.type
_entity_poly.pdbx_seq_one_letter_code
_entity_poly.pdbx_strand_id
1 'polypeptide(L)'
;MNENTLFELTLFDPENTLVAGLNKRGIAFRKVPVTRQFVVAMDETVEIISTDSPETLIENLVSVFIAWLKGKRNRKLQVQLVDGSTVYIDENDIEGATCILTNSLKVTAFDPEYNNRILNSE
;
A
#
# COMPACT_ATOMS: atom_id res chain seq x y z
N MET A 1 15.20 5.09 5.23
CA MET A 1 13.90 5.68 5.60
C MET A 1 14.15 6.99 6.33
N ASN A 2 13.30 7.98 6.09
CA ASN A 2 13.31 9.23 6.83
C ASN A 2 12.77 8.98 8.25
N GLU A 3 13.14 9.80 9.25
CA GLU A 3 12.77 9.54 10.66
C GLU A 3 11.25 9.49 10.90
N ASN A 4 10.46 10.09 10.01
CA ASN A 4 9.00 10.13 10.09
C ASN A 4 8.30 9.19 9.08
N THR A 5 9.00 8.26 8.43
CA THR A 5 8.36 7.32 7.50
C THR A 5 7.87 6.09 8.28
N LEU A 6 6.57 5.76 8.18
CA LEU A 6 6.01 4.53 8.75
C LEU A 6 6.43 3.30 7.93
N PHE A 7 6.09 3.28 6.64
CA PHE A 7 6.52 2.27 5.68
C PHE A 7 6.45 2.80 4.24
N GLU A 8 7.08 2.09 3.31
CA GLU A 8 6.92 2.33 1.88
C GLU A 8 5.70 1.59 1.33
N LEU A 9 4.89 2.24 0.49
CA LEU A 9 3.74 1.67 -0.19
C LEU A 9 3.98 1.70 -1.71
N THR A 10 4.12 0.52 -2.30
CA THR A 10 4.22 0.35 -3.76
C THR A 10 2.84 0.01 -4.33
N LEU A 11 2.44 0.72 -5.38
CA LEU A 11 1.10 0.68 -5.94
C LEU A 11 1.13 0.12 -7.36
N PHE A 12 0.57 -1.07 -7.52
CA PHE A 12 0.14 -1.63 -8.80
C PHE A 12 -1.39 -1.51 -8.88
N ASP A 13 -1.89 -0.27 -8.75
CA ASP A 13 -3.32 0.08 -8.78
C ASP A 13 -3.56 1.09 -9.92
N PRO A 14 -3.96 0.62 -11.11
CA PRO A 14 -4.00 1.44 -12.32
C PRO A 14 -5.03 2.58 -12.25
N GLU A 15 -6.00 2.49 -11.35
CA GLU A 15 -7.04 3.51 -11.15
C GLU A 15 -6.72 4.44 -9.97
N ASN A 16 -5.57 4.25 -9.29
CA ASN A 16 -5.17 5.01 -8.10
C ASN A 16 -6.24 5.01 -6.99
N THR A 17 -7.07 3.96 -6.92
CA THR A 17 -8.17 3.86 -5.95
C THR A 17 -7.68 3.78 -4.51
N LEU A 18 -6.50 3.19 -4.27
CA LEU A 18 -5.89 3.12 -2.96
C LEU A 18 -5.42 4.49 -2.48
N VAL A 19 -4.75 5.25 -3.36
CA VAL A 19 -4.35 6.64 -3.08
C VAL A 19 -5.56 7.53 -2.81
N ALA A 20 -6.63 7.36 -3.58
CA ALA A 20 -7.90 8.05 -3.31
C ALA A 20 -8.46 7.70 -1.92
N GLY A 21 -8.34 6.44 -1.48
CA GLY A 21 -8.69 5.98 -0.14
C GLY A 21 -7.86 6.64 0.97
N LEU A 22 -6.55 6.76 0.77
CA LEU A 22 -5.64 7.46 1.70
C LEU A 22 -6.02 8.94 1.84
N ASN A 23 -6.22 9.63 0.71
CA ASN A 23 -6.64 11.04 0.69
C ASN A 23 -7.97 11.26 1.42
N LYS A 24 -8.95 10.37 1.21
CA LYS A 24 -10.27 10.45 1.86
C LYS A 24 -10.19 10.36 3.39
N ARG A 25 -9.19 9.64 3.90
CA ARG A 25 -8.92 9.51 5.35
C ARG A 25 -7.96 10.58 5.88
N GLY A 26 -7.48 11.49 5.03
CA GLY A 26 -6.51 12.51 5.41
C GLY A 26 -5.13 11.93 5.77
N ILE A 27 -4.79 10.75 5.26
CA ILE A 27 -3.51 10.09 5.53
C ILE A 27 -2.42 10.79 4.72
N ALA A 28 -1.38 11.28 5.40
CA ALA A 28 -0.26 11.94 4.78
C ALA A 28 0.69 10.92 4.13
N PHE A 29 1.07 11.17 2.88
CA PHE A 29 2.07 10.40 2.17
C PHE A 29 2.92 11.29 1.25
N ARG A 30 4.12 10.84 0.92
CA ARG A 30 5.03 11.51 -0.02
C ARG A 30 5.30 10.59 -1.21
N LYS A 31 5.21 11.10 -2.45
CA LYS A 31 5.65 10.34 -3.63
C LYS A 31 7.17 10.20 -3.63
N VAL A 32 7.65 8.98 -3.82
CA VAL A 32 9.07 8.70 -4.01
C VAL A 32 9.39 8.92 -5.49
N PRO A 33 10.36 9.78 -5.83
CA PRO A 33 10.75 9.99 -7.21
C PRO A 33 11.30 8.69 -7.79
N VAL A 34 10.77 8.27 -8.94
CA VAL A 34 11.19 7.04 -9.59
C VAL A 34 12.56 7.25 -10.24
N THR A 35 13.59 6.55 -9.76
CA THR A 35 14.91 6.46 -10.41
C THR A 35 14.83 5.47 -11.57
N ARG A 36 14.25 5.90 -12.70
CA ARG A 36 14.03 5.02 -13.86
C ARG A 36 15.34 4.72 -14.60
N GLN A 37 15.95 3.56 -14.32
CA GLN A 37 16.78 2.86 -15.32
C GLN A 37 15.94 1.88 -16.16
N PHE A 38 14.79 1.43 -15.65
CA PHE A 38 13.86 0.55 -16.35
C PHE A 38 12.45 1.11 -16.18
N VAL A 39 11.74 1.32 -17.29
CA VAL A 39 10.34 1.75 -17.29
C VAL A 39 9.49 0.49 -17.12
N VAL A 40 8.96 0.26 -15.93
CA VAL A 40 7.88 -0.70 -15.69
C VAL A 40 6.61 0.12 -15.44
N ALA A 41 5.48 -0.38 -15.96
CA ALA A 41 4.29 0.41 -16.26
C ALA A 41 3.67 1.07 -15.01
N MET A 42 3.53 2.39 -14.93
CA MET A 42 2.71 3.07 -13.89
C MET A 42 2.93 2.62 -12.42
N ASP A 43 4.16 2.29 -12.04
CA ASP A 43 4.48 2.00 -10.64
C ASP A 43 4.54 3.33 -9.87
N GLU A 44 3.60 3.56 -8.93
CA GLU A 44 3.73 4.65 -7.97
C GLU A 44 4.22 4.08 -6.63
N THR A 45 5.33 4.61 -6.12
CA THR A 45 5.77 4.36 -4.75
C THR A 45 5.55 5.61 -3.92
N VAL A 46 4.89 5.44 -2.77
CA VAL A 46 4.69 6.51 -1.79
C VAL A 46 5.24 6.06 -0.43
N GLU A 47 5.77 7.00 0.33
CA GLU A 47 6.09 6.80 1.74
C GLU A 47 4.91 7.26 2.59
N ILE A 48 4.39 6.39 3.44
CA ILE A 48 3.40 6.78 4.44
C ILE A 48 4.11 7.53 5.56
N ILE A 49 3.65 8.74 5.84
CA ILE A 49 4.26 9.60 6.85
C ILE A 49 3.59 9.31 8.19
N SER A 50 4.40 8.92 9.17
CA SER A 50 3.97 8.77 10.55
C SER A 50 3.57 10.11 11.14
N THR A 51 2.54 10.10 11.98
CA THR A 51 2.07 11.27 12.73
C THR A 51 2.27 11.03 14.22
N ASP A 52 2.00 12.02 15.06
CA ASP A 52 2.15 11.93 16.53
C ASP A 52 1.29 10.81 17.17
N SER A 53 0.32 10.24 16.44
CA SER A 53 -0.48 9.08 16.87
C SER A 53 -0.36 7.90 15.88
N PRO A 54 0.67 7.04 16.01
CA PRO A 54 0.90 5.93 15.10
C PRO A 54 -0.20 4.85 15.17
N GLU A 55 -0.81 4.64 16.34
CA GLU A 55 -1.89 3.65 16.52
C GLU A 55 -3.14 4.01 15.71
N THR A 56 -3.64 5.24 15.85
CA THR A 56 -4.80 5.73 15.07
C THR A 56 -4.49 5.78 13.57
N LEU A 57 -3.24 6.06 13.19
CA LEU A 57 -2.82 6.00 11.79
C LEU A 57 -2.90 4.56 11.26
N ILE A 58 -2.40 3.58 12.01
CA ILE A 58 -2.48 2.15 11.63
C ILE A 58 -3.94 1.70 11.51
N GLU A 59 -4.81 2.04 12.46
CA GLU A 59 -6.24 1.70 12.38
C GLU A 59 -6.90 2.27 11.11
N ASN A 60 -6.60 3.53 10.77
CA ASN A 60 -7.09 4.15 9.55
C ASN A 60 -6.54 3.47 8.29
N LEU A 61 -5.25 3.11 8.28
CA LEU A 61 -4.62 2.39 7.17
C LEU A 61 -5.26 1.01 6.98
N VAL A 62 -5.46 0.25 8.05
CA VAL A 62 -6.16 -1.04 8.01
C VAL A 62 -7.56 -0.85 7.42
N SER A 63 -8.31 0.15 7.87
CA SER A 63 -9.64 0.43 7.31
C SER A 63 -9.61 0.70 5.81
N VAL A 64 -8.64 1.48 5.32
CA VAL A 64 -8.46 1.75 3.88
C VAL A 64 -8.09 0.48 3.13
N PHE A 65 -7.14 -0.28 3.64
CA PHE A 65 -6.62 -1.50 3.02
C PHE A 65 -7.70 -2.57 2.89
N ILE A 66 -8.45 -2.82 3.95
CA ILE A 66 -9.56 -3.79 3.94
C ILE A 66 -10.66 -3.33 2.98
N ALA A 67 -11.03 -2.05 2.99
CA ALA A 67 -12.02 -1.52 2.05
C ALA A 67 -11.55 -1.63 0.59
N TRP A 68 -10.26 -1.41 0.35
CA TRP A 68 -9.67 -1.51 -0.99
C TRP A 68 -9.63 -2.95 -1.49
N LEU A 69 -9.24 -3.92 -0.64
CA LEU A 69 -9.28 -5.34 -0.95
C LEU A 69 -10.70 -5.80 -1.33
N LYS A 70 -11.70 -5.43 -0.51
CA LYS A 70 -13.12 -5.76 -0.77
C LYS A 70 -13.69 -5.11 -2.03
N GLY A 71 -13.07 -4.04 -2.50
CA GLY A 71 -13.52 -3.27 -3.66
C GLY A 71 -13.43 -4.04 -4.99
N LYS A 72 -12.48 -4.97 -5.14
CA LYS A 72 -12.37 -5.83 -6.33
C LYS A 72 -11.83 -7.20 -5.96
N ARG A 73 -12.32 -8.24 -6.62
CA ARG A 73 -11.81 -9.60 -6.47
C ARG A 73 -10.34 -9.68 -6.86
N ASN A 74 -9.61 -10.56 -6.19
CA ASN A 74 -8.20 -10.88 -6.47
C ASN A 74 -7.20 -9.74 -6.24
N ARG A 75 -7.62 -8.61 -5.66
CA ARG A 75 -6.68 -7.64 -5.09
C ARG A 75 -5.88 -8.29 -3.98
N LYS A 76 -4.61 -7.92 -3.87
CA LYS A 76 -3.70 -8.45 -2.85
C LYS A 76 -2.89 -7.34 -2.21
N LEU A 77 -2.66 -7.48 -0.92
CA LEU A 77 -1.71 -6.68 -0.16
C LEU A 77 -0.64 -7.60 0.37
N GLN A 78 0.57 -7.45 -0.15
CA GLN A 78 1.77 -8.15 0.31
C GLN A 78 2.57 -7.21 1.20
N VAL A 79 2.99 -7.69 2.37
CA VAL A 79 3.75 -6.89 3.34
C VAL A 79 5.10 -7.56 3.58
N GLN A 80 6.16 -6.76 3.49
CA GLN A 80 7.48 -7.12 3.96
C GLN A 80 7.64 -6.55 5.38
N LEU A 81 7.89 -7.43 6.33
CA LEU A 81 8.10 -7.10 7.73
C LEU A 81 9.56 -6.68 7.98
N VAL A 82 9.80 -6.03 9.12
CA VAL A 82 11.14 -5.58 9.55
C VAL A 82 12.15 -6.73 9.75
N ASP A 83 11.67 -7.94 10.02
CA ASP A 83 12.47 -9.16 10.14
C ASP A 83 12.83 -9.79 8.76
N GLY A 84 12.34 -9.19 7.66
CA GLY A 84 12.51 -9.68 6.30
C GLY A 84 11.44 -10.68 5.84
N SER A 85 10.54 -11.13 6.72
CA SER A 85 9.44 -12.01 6.39
C SER A 85 8.46 -11.34 5.43
N THR A 86 7.85 -12.15 4.55
CA THR A 86 6.79 -11.69 3.65
C THR A 86 5.48 -12.33 4.05
N VAL A 87 4.47 -11.50 4.31
CA VAL A 87 3.12 -11.91 4.71
C VAL A 87 2.08 -11.23 3.81
N TYR A 88 0.82 -11.66 3.93
CA TYR A 88 -0.30 -11.07 3.19
C TYR A 88 -1.36 -10.60 4.17
N ILE A 89 -1.99 -9.47 3.85
CA ILE A 89 -3.17 -9.00 4.58
C ILE A 89 -4.41 -9.65 3.95
N ASP A 90 -5.19 -10.34 4.77
CA ASP A 90 -6.50 -10.85 4.39
C ASP A 90 -7.60 -9.80 4.63
N GLU A 91 -8.59 -9.74 3.74
CA GLU A 91 -9.67 -8.75 3.82
C GLU A 91 -10.63 -8.96 5.00
N ASN A 92 -10.57 -10.10 5.67
CA ASN A 92 -11.41 -10.45 6.81
C ASN A 92 -10.64 -10.45 8.13
N ASP A 93 -9.31 -10.28 8.10
CA ASP A 93 -8.44 -10.32 9.28
C ASP A 93 -7.96 -8.92 9.69
N ILE A 94 -8.86 -8.15 10.32
CA ILE A 94 -8.57 -6.77 10.76
C ILE A 94 -7.49 -6.78 11.86
N GLU A 95 -7.55 -7.70 12.81
CA GLU A 95 -6.61 -7.78 13.92
C GLU A 95 -5.21 -8.18 13.44
N GLY A 96 -5.13 -9.20 12.57
CA GLY A 96 -3.88 -9.58 11.93
C GLY A 96 -3.30 -8.46 11.06
N ALA A 97 -4.14 -7.75 10.30
CA ALA A 97 -3.70 -6.60 9.52
C ALA A 97 -3.07 -5.50 10.39
N THR A 98 -3.67 -5.17 11.53
CA THR A 98 -3.10 -4.21 12.49
C THR A 98 -1.73 -4.67 12.98
N CYS A 99 -1.60 -5.94 13.39
CA CYS A 99 -0.33 -6.49 13.88
C CYS A 99 0.77 -6.49 12.80
N ILE A 100 0.40 -6.85 11.57
CA ILE A 100 1.29 -6.85 10.41
C ILE A 100 1.81 -5.44 10.12
N LEU A 101 0.94 -4.43 10.09
CA LEU A 101 1.34 -3.06 9.74
C LEU A 101 2.25 -2.41 10.78
N THR A 102 2.07 -2.72 12.07
CA THR A 102 2.95 -2.23 13.14
C THR A 102 4.41 -2.63 12.94
N ASN A 103 4.66 -3.77 12.29
CA ASN A 103 6.00 -4.31 12.05
C ASN A 103 6.39 -4.28 10.57
N SER A 104 5.74 -3.45 9.76
CA SER A 104 5.94 -3.41 8.33
C SER A 104 7.08 -2.46 7.94
N LEU A 105 7.89 -2.91 6.98
CA LEU A 105 8.87 -2.07 6.29
C LEU A 105 8.28 -1.54 4.98
N LYS A 106 7.55 -2.41 4.27
CA LYS A 106 7.00 -2.14 2.95
C LYS A 106 5.69 -2.87 2.74
N VAL A 107 4.75 -2.19 2.10
CA VAL A 107 3.48 -2.75 1.61
C VAL A 107 3.46 -2.65 0.09
N THR A 108 3.01 -3.70 -0.56
CA THR A 108 2.79 -3.74 -2.01
C THR A 108 1.33 -4.06 -2.27
N ALA A 109 0.65 -3.14 -2.93
CA ALA A 109 -0.74 -3.27 -3.34
C ALA A 109 -0.82 -3.70 -4.79
N PHE A 110 -1.50 -4.81 -5.05
CA PHE A 110 -1.64 -5.40 -6.38
C PHE A 110 -3.10 -5.50 -6.79
N ASP A 111 -3.48 -4.74 -7.81
CA ASP A 111 -4.74 -4.89 -8.55
C ASP A 111 -4.46 -5.67 -9.85
N PRO A 112 -5.06 -6.85 -10.06
CA PRO A 112 -4.83 -7.65 -11.26
C PRO A 112 -5.15 -6.92 -12.58
N GLU A 113 -6.03 -5.91 -12.57
CA GLU A 113 -6.29 -5.07 -13.75
C GLU A 113 -5.04 -4.34 -14.25
N TYR A 114 -4.04 -4.17 -13.38
CA TYR A 114 -2.73 -3.66 -13.76
C TYR A 114 -2.11 -4.49 -14.90
N ASN A 115 -2.20 -5.83 -14.83
CA ASN A 115 -1.68 -6.71 -15.87
C ASN A 115 -2.45 -6.55 -17.19
N ASN A 116 -3.77 -6.35 -17.13
CA ASN A 116 -4.59 -6.13 -18.31
C ASN A 116 -4.19 -4.84 -19.04
N ARG A 117 -3.80 -3.79 -18.29
CA ARG A 117 -3.30 -2.55 -18.90
C ARG A 117 -1.93 -2.70 -19.55
N ILE A 118 -1.05 -3.53 -18.99
CA ILE A 118 0.24 -3.83 -19.63
C ILE A 118 0.02 -4.58 -20.95
N LEU A 119 -0.93 -5.51 -20.98
CA LEU A 119 -1.19 -6.35 -22.16
C LEU A 119 -1.97 -5.62 -23.26
N ASN A 120 -2.77 -4.61 -22.91
CA ASN A 120 -3.63 -3.87 -23.84
C ASN A 120 -3.12 -2.45 -24.17
N SER A 121 -1.91 -2.08 -23.72
CA SER A 121 -1.26 -0.84 -24.15
C SER A 121 -0.58 -1.05 -25.51
N GLU A 122 -1.39 -1.22 -26.57
CA GLU A 122 -0.99 -1.04 -27.98
C GLU A 122 -1.58 0.27 -28.53
#